data_AF-J7PW20-F1
#
_entry.id   AF-J7PW20-F1
#
_cell.length_a   1.000
_cell.length_b   1.000
_cell.length_c   1.000
_cell.angle_alpha   90.00
_cell.angle_beta   90.00
_cell.angle_gamma   90.00
#
_symmetry.space_group_name_H-M   'P 1'
#
loop_
_entity.id
_entity.type
_entity.pdbx_description
1 polymer ?
#
loop_
_entity_poly.entity_id
_entity_poly.type
_entity_poly.pdbx_seq_one_letter_code
_entity_poly.pdbx_strand_id
1 'polypeptide(L)'
;MHRRRLALGLGFCLLAGTSLSVLWVYLENWLPVSYVPYYLPCPEIFNMKLHYKREKPLQPVVWSQYPQPKLLEHRPTQLLTLTPWLAPIVSEGTFNPELLQHIYQPLNLTIGVTVFAVGK
;
A
#
# COMPACT_ATOMS: atom_id res chain seq x y z
N MET A 1 -16.32 -58.07 13.08
CA MET A 1 -17.32 -57.04 12.74
C MET A 1 -16.94 -55.64 13.26
N HIS A 2 -16.46 -55.48 14.50
CA HIS A 2 -16.15 -54.17 15.11
C HIS A 2 -15.01 -53.38 14.44
N ARG A 3 -13.92 -54.06 14.03
CA ARG A 3 -12.74 -53.43 13.40
C ARG A 3 -13.03 -52.82 12.03
N ARG A 4 -13.97 -53.41 11.28
CA ARG A 4 -14.41 -52.94 9.95
C ARG A 4 -15.29 -51.69 10.04
N ARG A 5 -16.15 -51.61 11.07
CA ARG A 5 -16.95 -50.40 11.37
C ARG A 5 -16.09 -49.23 11.83
N LEU A 6 -15.05 -49.51 12.64
CA LEU A 6 -14.08 -48.48 13.04
C LEU A 6 -13.27 -47.95 11.86
N ALA A 7 -12.78 -48.83 10.98
CA ALA A 7 -12.05 -48.42 9.78
C ALA A 7 -12.91 -47.56 8.83
N LEU A 8 -14.19 -47.91 8.66
CA LEU A 8 -15.14 -47.12 7.86
C LEU A 8 -15.43 -45.75 8.50
N GLY A 9 -15.63 -45.71 9.83
CA GLY A 9 -15.82 -44.44 10.54
C GLY A 9 -14.61 -43.52 10.44
N LEU A 10 -13.40 -44.08 10.59
CA LEU A 10 -12.15 -43.32 10.50
C LEU A 10 -11.91 -42.79 9.08
N GLY A 11 -12.22 -43.59 8.06
CA GLY A 11 -12.21 -43.16 6.66
C GLY A 11 -13.20 -42.01 6.39
N PHE A 12 -14.41 -42.08 6.95
CA PHE A 12 -15.39 -41.01 6.82
C PHE A 12 -14.93 -39.70 7.50
N CYS A 13 -14.34 -39.80 8.70
CA CYS A 13 -13.80 -38.63 9.40
C CYS A 13 -12.65 -37.96 8.62
N LEU A 14 -11.76 -38.75 8.01
CA LEU A 14 -10.67 -38.21 7.19
C LEU A 14 -11.20 -37.48 5.95
N LEU A 15 -12.21 -38.05 5.28
CA LEU A 15 -12.85 -37.43 4.12
C LEU A 15 -13.62 -36.16 4.48
N ALA A 16 -14.32 -36.16 5.61
CA ALA A 16 -15.02 -34.97 6.10
C ALA A 16 -14.02 -33.86 6.47
N GLY A 17 -12.91 -34.22 7.14
CA GLY A 17 -11.85 -33.29 7.51
C GLY A 17 -11.18 -32.65 6.29
N THR A 18 -10.79 -33.45 5.30
CA THR A 18 -10.18 -32.92 4.06
C THR A 18 -11.14 -32.03 3.28
N SER A 19 -12.42 -32.43 3.19
CA SER A 19 -13.45 -31.60 2.55
C SER A 19 -13.67 -30.27 3.27
N LEU A 20 -13.65 -30.26 4.60
CA LEU A 20 -13.82 -29.04 5.39
C LEU A 20 -12.61 -28.12 5.25
N SER A 21 -11.39 -28.67 5.24
CA SER A 21 -10.16 -27.89 5.01
C SER A 21 -10.11 -27.27 3.62
N VAL A 22 -10.50 -28.02 2.58
CA VAL A 22 -10.58 -27.49 1.21
C VAL A 22 -11.66 -26.41 1.10
N LEU A 23 -12.82 -26.62 1.73
CA LEU A 23 -13.89 -25.62 1.77
C LEU A 23 -13.44 -24.34 2.48
N TRP A 24 -12.69 -24.46 3.58
CA TRP A 24 -12.12 -23.33 4.30
C TRP A 24 -11.16 -22.51 3.43
N VAL A 25 -10.19 -23.17 2.79
CA VAL A 25 -9.23 -22.54 1.87
C VAL A 25 -9.94 -21.90 0.67
N TYR A 26 -11.02 -22.53 0.19
CA TYR A 26 -11.85 -21.97 -0.86
C TYR A 26 -12.57 -20.70 -0.38
N LEU A 27 -13.20 -20.72 0.80
CA LEU A 27 -13.87 -19.55 1.40
C LEU A 27 -12.90 -18.39 1.65
N GLU A 28 -11.70 -18.68 2.14
CA GLU A 28 -10.66 -17.69 2.43
C GLU A 28 -10.14 -17.03 1.13
N ASN A 29 -10.05 -17.79 0.04
CA ASN A 29 -9.77 -17.25 -1.30
C ASN A 29 -10.99 -16.59 -1.99
N TRP A 30 -12.22 -17.03 -1.67
CA TRP A 30 -13.48 -16.53 -2.25
C TRP A 30 -14.07 -15.33 -1.55
N LEU A 31 -13.54 -14.95 -0.39
CA LEU A 31 -13.70 -13.63 0.18
C LEU A 31 -12.51 -12.79 -0.28
N PRO A 32 -12.42 -12.35 -1.57
CA PRO A 32 -11.72 -11.12 -1.80
C PRO A 32 -12.52 -10.13 -0.98
N VAL A 33 -11.96 -9.70 0.14
CA VAL A 33 -12.38 -8.46 0.78
C VAL A 33 -12.10 -7.41 -0.29
N SER A 34 -13.06 -7.24 -1.20
CA SER A 34 -13.08 -6.14 -2.15
C SER A 34 -13.36 -4.95 -1.26
N TYR A 35 -12.28 -4.42 -0.69
CA TYR A 35 -12.23 -3.13 -0.05
C TYR A 35 -12.46 -2.13 -1.18
N VAL A 36 -13.71 -2.02 -1.62
CA VAL A 36 -14.16 -0.92 -2.47
C VAL A 36 -14.24 0.25 -1.50
N PRO A 37 -13.26 1.15 -1.52
CA PRO A 37 -13.29 2.29 -0.64
C PRO A 37 -14.40 3.17 -1.18
N TYR A 38 -15.53 3.23 -0.47
CA TYR A 38 -16.56 4.21 -0.76
C TYR A 38 -15.96 5.58 -0.46
N TYR A 39 -15.41 6.22 -1.49
CA TYR A 39 -14.94 7.59 -1.37
C TYR A 39 -16.15 8.49 -1.24
N LEU A 40 -16.22 9.18 -0.11
CA LEU A 40 -17.06 10.34 0.01
C LEU A 40 -16.62 11.34 -1.07
N PRO A 41 -17.55 11.94 -1.83
CA PRO A 41 -17.20 13.02 -2.75
C PRO A 41 -16.46 14.10 -1.96
N CYS A 42 -15.30 14.51 -2.46
CA CYS A 42 -14.47 15.54 -1.83
C CYS A 42 -15.32 16.82 -1.66
N PRO A 43 -15.58 17.28 -0.42
CA PRO A 43 -16.37 18.49 -0.20
C PRO A 43 -15.71 19.69 -0.89
N GLU A 44 -16.51 20.59 -1.48
CA GLU A 44 -16.00 21.76 -2.20
C GLU A 44 -15.11 22.68 -1.34
N ILE A 45 -15.25 22.65 -0.02
CA ILE A 45 -14.39 23.37 0.94
C ILE A 45 -12.92 22.94 0.82
N PHE A 46 -12.65 21.69 0.46
CA PHE A 46 -11.29 21.19 0.22
C PHE A 46 -10.82 21.36 -1.22
N ASN A 47 -11.66 21.92 -2.10
CA ASN A 47 -11.31 22.20 -3.48
C ASN A 47 -10.45 23.47 -3.56
N MET A 48 -9.27 23.40 -2.96
CA MET A 48 -8.27 24.46 -3.08
C MET A 48 -7.66 24.39 -4.48
N LYS A 49 -8.09 25.28 -5.36
CA LYS A 49 -7.45 25.49 -6.66
C LYS A 49 -6.06 26.07 -6.43
N LEU A 50 -5.07 25.19 -6.35
CA LEU A 50 -3.67 25.60 -6.36
C LEU A 50 -3.40 26.25 -7.72
N HIS A 51 -3.21 27.56 -7.72
CA HIS A 51 -2.64 28.27 -8.86
C HIS A 51 -1.18 27.84 -8.99
N TYR A 52 -0.95 26.72 -9.66
CA TYR A 52 0.39 26.28 -10.02
C TYR A 52 0.92 27.23 -11.09
N LYS A 53 1.71 28.22 -10.65
CA LYS A 53 2.58 28.97 -11.55
C LYS A 53 3.60 27.98 -12.07
N ARG A 54 3.43 27.53 -13.31
CA ARG A 54 4.34 26.59 -13.98
C ARG A 54 5.72 27.24 -14.03
N GLU A 55 6.55 26.92 -13.05
CA GLU A 55 7.97 27.22 -13.12
C GLU A 55 8.60 26.38 -14.23
N LYS A 56 9.75 26.86 -14.71
CA LYS A 56 10.50 26.26 -15.81
C LYS A 56 10.62 24.74 -15.59
N PRO A 57 10.57 23.91 -16.66
CA PRO A 57 10.79 22.48 -16.54
C PRO A 57 12.00 22.23 -15.66
N LEU A 58 11.84 21.37 -14.66
CA LEU A 58 12.94 20.96 -13.80
C LEU A 58 14.10 20.58 -14.72
N GLN A 59 15.23 21.28 -14.57
CA GLN A 59 16.45 20.96 -15.30
C GLN A 59 16.69 19.46 -15.12
N PRO A 60 17.09 18.72 -16.18
CA PRO A 60 17.40 17.30 -16.05
C PRO A 60 18.34 17.15 -14.86
N VAL A 61 17.87 16.44 -13.83
CA VAL A 61 18.69 16.15 -12.65
C VAL A 61 19.97 15.55 -13.19
N VAL A 62 21.10 16.20 -12.91
CA VAL A 62 22.44 15.65 -13.18
C VAL A 62 22.38 14.23 -12.67
N TRP A 63 22.48 13.27 -13.59
CA TRP A 63 22.22 11.84 -13.40
C TRP A 63 22.77 11.37 -12.06
N SER A 64 21.93 11.41 -11.02
CA SER A 64 22.33 10.92 -9.72
C SER A 64 22.50 9.42 -9.88
N GLN A 65 23.58 8.88 -9.34
CA GLN A 65 23.83 7.45 -9.31
C GLN A 65 22.87 6.83 -8.28
N TYR A 66 21.57 6.86 -8.56
CA TYR A 66 20.59 6.19 -7.72
C TYR A 66 20.40 4.74 -8.22
N PRO A 67 20.23 3.77 -7.30
CA PRO A 67 19.97 2.40 -7.69
C PRO A 67 18.74 2.31 -8.59
N GLN A 68 18.85 1.54 -9.68
CA GLN A 68 17.72 1.34 -10.60
C GLN A 68 16.50 0.79 -9.83
N PRO A 69 15.31 1.38 -9.97
CA PRO A 69 14.09 0.87 -9.35
C PRO A 69 13.79 -0.52 -9.88
N LYS A 70 13.57 -1.47 -8.97
CA LYS A 70 13.30 -2.85 -9.33
C LYS A 70 11.79 -3.06 -9.44
N LEU A 71 11.26 -3.04 -10.66
CA LEU A 71 9.83 -3.13 -10.93
C LEU A 71 9.21 -4.48 -10.56
N LEU A 72 10.00 -5.55 -10.67
CA LEU A 72 9.53 -6.94 -10.48
C LEU A 72 9.90 -7.50 -9.10
N GLU A 73 10.74 -6.81 -8.32
CA GLU A 73 10.94 -7.18 -6.93
C GLU A 73 9.74 -6.68 -6.13
N HIS A 74 8.75 -7.56 -5.98
CA HIS A 74 7.71 -7.38 -4.98
C HIS A 74 8.37 -7.55 -3.61
N ARG A 75 8.92 -6.47 -3.04
CA ARG A 75 9.17 -6.45 -1.60
C ARG A 75 7.81 -6.70 -0.94
N PRO A 76 7.67 -7.72 -0.07
CA PRO A 76 6.46 -7.88 0.72
C PRO A 76 6.41 -6.71 1.70
N THR A 77 5.94 -5.56 1.23
CA THR A 77 5.72 -4.39 2.04
C THR A 77 4.46 -4.70 2.82
N GLN A 78 4.59 -4.93 4.13
CA GLN A 78 3.44 -5.07 5.03
C GLN A 78 2.55 -3.80 5.03
N LEU A 79 3.06 -2.69 4.49
CA LEU A 79 2.42 -1.39 4.38
C LEU A 79 1.98 -1.08 2.95
N LEU A 80 0.80 -0.48 2.82
CA LEU A 80 0.29 0.12 1.60
C LEU A 80 1.20 1.28 1.16
N THR A 81 1.66 1.28 -0.09
CA THR A 81 2.53 2.33 -0.66
C THR A 81 1.76 3.40 -1.44
N LEU A 82 0.53 3.08 -1.87
CA LEU A 82 -0.36 3.96 -2.60
C LEU A 82 -1.76 3.94 -1.98
N THR A 83 -2.40 5.09 -1.99
CA THR A 83 -3.84 5.20 -1.78
C THR A 83 -4.59 4.85 -3.06
N PRO A 84 -5.86 4.40 -3.02
CA PRO A 84 -6.58 4.06 -4.25
C PRO A 84 -6.95 5.26 -5.14
N TRP A 85 -6.74 6.51 -4.69
CA TRP A 85 -6.76 7.71 -5.55
C TRP A 85 -5.36 8.12 -6.07
N LEU A 86 -4.41 7.18 -6.06
CA LEU A 86 -3.05 7.30 -6.61
C LEU A 86 -2.13 8.31 -5.91
N ALA A 87 -2.44 8.74 -4.68
CA ALA A 87 -1.49 9.49 -3.87
C ALA A 87 -0.49 8.55 -3.17
N PRO A 88 0.83 8.86 -3.16
CA PRO A 88 1.84 8.05 -2.51
C PRO A 88 1.79 8.15 -0.99
N ILE A 89 1.96 7.01 -0.31
CA ILE A 89 2.12 6.92 1.14
C ILE A 89 3.63 6.91 1.42
N VAL A 90 4.11 7.96 2.10
CA VAL A 90 5.54 8.13 2.41
C VAL A 90 5.87 7.31 3.65
N SER A 91 6.72 6.31 3.47
CA SER A 91 7.22 5.45 4.54
C SER A 91 8.69 5.11 4.30
N GLU A 92 9.32 4.46 5.27
CA GLU A 92 10.68 3.98 5.11
C GLU A 92 10.76 3.03 3.89
N GLY A 93 11.79 3.23 3.07
CA GLY A 93 11.99 2.47 1.82
C GLY A 93 11.14 2.86 0.61
N THR A 94 10.19 3.82 0.70
CA THR A 94 9.36 4.23 -0.46
C THR A 94 9.90 5.43 -1.25
N PHE A 95 10.95 6.08 -0.76
CA PHE A 95 11.59 7.21 -1.42
C PHE A 95 13.11 7.16 -1.28
N ASN A 96 13.82 7.83 -2.19
CA ASN A 96 15.26 8.06 -2.10
C ASN A 96 15.50 9.52 -1.67
N PRO A 97 16.02 9.78 -0.46
CA PRO A 97 16.19 11.14 0.05
C PRO A 97 17.20 11.96 -0.76
N GLU A 98 18.28 11.32 -1.24
CA GLU A 98 19.29 11.99 -2.06
C GLU A 98 18.66 12.46 -3.37
N LEU A 99 17.86 11.61 -4.03
CA LEU A 99 17.16 11.98 -5.26
C LEU A 99 16.23 13.18 -5.03
N LEU A 100 15.43 13.17 -3.96
CA LEU A 100 14.53 14.29 -3.63
C LEU A 100 15.32 15.57 -3.36
N GLN A 101 16.43 15.46 -2.63
CA GLN A 101 17.30 16.60 -2.37
C GLN A 101 17.83 17.20 -3.67
N HIS A 102 18.34 16.39 -4.60
CA HIS A 102 18.83 16.89 -5.89
C HIS A 102 17.74 17.57 -6.74
N ILE A 103 16.50 17.07 -6.68
CA ILE A 103 15.36 17.66 -7.39
C ILE A 103 14.97 19.01 -6.78
N TYR A 104 14.89 19.10 -5.46
CA TYR A 104 14.30 20.26 -4.77
C TYR A 104 15.32 21.32 -4.34
N GLN A 105 16.59 20.97 -4.17
CA GLN A 105 17.67 21.92 -3.85
C GLN A 105 17.76 23.10 -4.83
N PRO A 106 17.73 22.93 -6.17
CA PRO A 106 17.82 24.06 -7.10
C PRO A 106 16.60 24.99 -7.08
N LEU A 107 15.50 24.57 -6.44
CA LEU A 107 14.27 25.37 -6.34
C LEU A 107 14.30 26.35 -5.16
N ASN A 108 15.30 26.29 -4.27
CA ASN A 108 15.42 27.16 -3.09
C ASN A 108 14.13 27.23 -2.25
N LEU A 109 13.50 26.06 -2.02
CA LEU A 109 12.24 25.98 -1.28
C LEU A 109 12.41 26.46 0.16
N THR A 110 11.44 27.22 0.66
CA THR A 110 11.33 27.59 2.07
C THR A 110 10.16 26.84 2.70
N ILE A 111 10.44 25.96 3.65
CA ILE A 111 9.42 25.17 4.34
C ILE A 111 9.05 25.88 5.64
N GLY A 112 7.86 26.47 5.68
CA GLY A 112 7.31 27.05 6.90
C GLY A 112 6.78 25.95 7.81
N VAL A 113 7.19 25.96 9.09
CA VAL A 113 6.67 25.06 10.12
C VAL A 113 5.90 25.90 11.12
N THR A 114 4.60 25.63 11.27
CA THR A 114 3.75 26.29 12.26
C THR A 114 3.52 25.32 13.41
N VAL A 115 3.87 25.73 14.64
CA VAL A 115 3.67 24.95 15.86
C VAL A 115 2.87 25.80 16.85
N PHE A 116 1.81 25.21 17.41
CA PHE A 116 1.01 25.82 18.46
C PHE A 116 1.41 25.21 19.81
N ALA A 117 1.76 26.05 20.79
CA ALA A 117 2.00 25.64 22.16
C ALA A 117 1.03 26.38 23.08
N VAL A 118 -0.01 25.67 23.56
CA VAL A 118 -1.10 26.22 24.37
C VAL A 118 -1.13 25.52 25.71
N GLY A 119 -1.00 26.27 26.82
CA GLY A 119 -1.11 25.73 28.18
C GLY A 119 -0.03 24.73 28.58
N LYS A 120 -0.30 23.97 29.65
CA LYS A 120 0.43 22.79 30.14
C LYS A 120 -0.57 21.69 30.50
#